data_AF-A0A956RPC6-F1
#
_entry.id   AF-A0A956RPC6-F1
#
_cell.length_a   1.000
_cell.length_b   1.000
_cell.length_c   1.000
_cell.angle_alpha   90.00
_cell.angle_beta   90.00
_cell.angle_gamma   90.00
#
_symmetry.space_group_name_H-M   'P 1'
#
loop_
_entity.id
_entity.type
_entity.pdbx_description
1 polymer ?
#
loop_
_entity_poly.entity_id
_entity_poly.type
_entity_poly.pdbx_seq_one_letter_code
_entity_poly.pdbx_strand_id
1 'polypeptide(L)'
;ETKINPFMRVVFWLMLNNPWRVHTWAMYYGSLYPSRKPADFSDTLRLLRANLAEAGRFDAVKRLGTSSRAPSEERLDRVQAPALVVMGGKDPDFPDPAVEGKLVADRVGGELAIIEGAGHYPQTEMPDRTTPVILGFLRSRSA
;
A
#
# COMPACT_ATOMS: atom_id res chain seq x y z
N GLU A 1 1.13 16.92 -4.84
CA GLU A 1 2.11 16.04 -5.52
C GLU A 1 3.52 16.30 -5.00
N THR A 2 4.06 15.37 -4.20
CA THR A 2 5.48 15.40 -3.83
C THR A 2 6.29 14.98 -5.05
N LYS A 3 7.12 15.88 -5.59
CA LYS A 3 7.98 15.57 -6.73
C LYS A 3 8.95 14.46 -6.33
N ILE A 4 8.75 13.24 -6.84
CA ILE A 4 9.69 12.12 -6.67
C ILE A 4 11.07 12.61 -7.11
N ASN A 5 12.04 12.55 -6.19
CA ASN A 5 13.43 12.93 -6.42
C ASN A 5 13.96 12.27 -7.72
N PRO A 6 14.59 13.02 -8.65
CA PRO A 6 15.16 12.47 -9.88
C PRO A 6 16.04 11.23 -9.67
N PHE A 7 16.78 11.16 -8.57
CA PHE A 7 17.56 9.99 -8.18
C PHE A 7 16.67 8.77 -7.87
N MET A 8 15.61 8.95 -7.09
CA MET A 8 14.63 7.89 -6.79
C MET A 8 13.90 7.41 -8.05
N ARG A 9 13.67 8.29 -9.04
CA ARG A 9 13.12 7.88 -10.34
C ARG A 9 14.05 6.92 -11.09
N VAL A 10 15.35 7.20 -11.08
CA VAL A 10 16.35 6.31 -11.71
C VAL A 10 16.44 4.98 -10.97
N VAL A 11 16.49 5.00 -9.62
CA VAL A 11 16.49 3.78 -8.80
C VAL A 11 15.24 2.93 -9.06
N PHE A 12 14.06 3.56 -9.09
CA PHE A 12 12.81 2.88 -9.37
C PHE A 12 12.76 2.31 -10.80
N TRP A 13 13.24 3.07 -11.79
CA TRP A 13 13.37 2.58 -13.16
C TRP A 13 14.29 1.37 -13.25
N LEU A 14 15.45 1.40 -12.60
CA LEU A 14 16.38 0.28 -12.54
C LEU A 14 15.72 -0.93 -11.88
N MET A 15 15.01 -0.75 -10.77
CA MET A 15 14.27 -1.82 -10.09
C MET A 15 13.27 -2.52 -11.03
N LEU A 16 12.58 -1.76 -11.89
CA LEU A 16 11.55 -2.29 -12.78
C LEU A 16 12.09 -2.90 -14.09
N ASN A 17 13.28 -2.50 -14.56
CA ASN A 17 13.78 -2.86 -15.90
C ASN A 17 15.01 -3.78 -15.89
N ASN A 18 15.46 -4.25 -14.72
CA ASN A 18 16.64 -5.10 -14.62
C ASN A 18 16.31 -6.62 -14.81
N PRO A 19 17.31 -7.48 -15.10
CA PRO A 19 17.09 -8.92 -15.23
C PRO A 19 16.70 -9.62 -13.92
N TRP A 20 16.99 -9.02 -12.77
CA TRP A 20 16.66 -9.47 -11.42
C TRP A 20 15.36 -8.87 -10.86
N ARG A 21 14.52 -8.27 -11.72
CA ARG A 21 13.37 -7.43 -11.31
C ARG A 21 12.42 -8.10 -10.31
N VAL A 22 12.19 -9.41 -10.47
CA VAL A 22 11.38 -10.22 -9.53
C VAL A 22 12.04 -10.28 -8.15
N HIS A 23 13.36 -10.50 -8.09
CA HIS A 23 14.10 -10.54 -6.84
C HIS A 23 14.12 -9.16 -6.17
N THR A 24 14.43 -8.10 -6.92
CA THR A 24 14.46 -6.74 -6.37
C THR A 24 13.08 -6.30 -5.89
N TRP A 25 12.01 -6.65 -6.61
CA TRP A 25 10.63 -6.42 -6.17
C TRP A 25 10.30 -7.16 -4.88
N ALA A 26 10.70 -8.43 -4.75
CA ALA A 26 10.50 -9.20 -3.52
C ALA A 26 11.26 -8.60 -2.32
N MET A 27 12.46 -8.05 -2.53
CA MET A 27 13.20 -7.34 -1.49
C MET A 27 12.49 -6.05 -1.08
N TYR A 28 12.04 -5.24 -2.05
CA TYR A 28 11.24 -4.03 -1.80
C TYR A 28 9.95 -4.38 -1.04
N TYR A 29 9.19 -5.38 -1.49
CA TYR A 29 8.00 -5.87 -0.81
C TYR A 29 8.28 -6.23 0.66
N GLY A 30 9.43 -6.84 0.95
CA GLY A 30 9.85 -7.14 2.32
C GLY A 30 10.22 -5.92 3.17
N SER A 31 10.67 -4.82 2.57
CA SER A 31 10.91 -3.56 3.30
C SER A 31 9.63 -2.81 3.68
N LEU A 32 8.49 -3.14 3.06
CA LEU A 32 7.18 -2.55 3.37
C LEU A 32 6.60 -3.00 4.72
N TYR A 33 7.30 -3.90 5.42
CA TYR A 33 6.97 -4.47 6.73
C TYR A 33 8.02 -4.04 7.78
N PRO A 34 8.05 -2.76 8.19
CA PRO A 34 9.13 -2.18 8.97
C PRO A 34 9.18 -2.66 10.42
N SER A 35 8.08 -3.16 10.98
CA SER A 35 8.00 -3.57 12.38
C SER A 35 8.01 -5.09 12.54
N ARG A 36 7.22 -5.81 11.75
CA ARG A 36 7.25 -7.29 11.76
C ARG A 36 6.68 -7.89 10.47
N LYS A 37 7.09 -9.12 10.19
CA LYS A 37 6.55 -9.91 9.07
C LYS A 37 5.51 -10.91 9.60
N PRO A 38 4.43 -11.18 8.85
CA PRO A 38 3.48 -12.22 9.23
C PRO A 38 4.13 -13.61 9.23
N ALA A 39 3.52 -14.56 9.94
CA ALA A 39 4.08 -15.91 10.11
C ALA A 39 4.28 -16.67 8.79
N ASP A 40 3.40 -16.42 7.81
CA ASP A 40 3.38 -17.00 6.47
C ASP A 40 4.12 -16.13 5.42
N PHE A 41 4.93 -15.17 5.87
CA PHE A 41 5.57 -14.21 4.97
C PHE A 41 6.50 -14.88 3.94
N SER A 42 7.24 -15.93 4.35
CA SER A 42 8.13 -16.67 3.45
C SER A 42 7.35 -17.38 2.34
N ASP A 43 6.22 -17.99 2.67
CA ASP A 43 5.33 -18.65 1.71
C ASP A 43 4.69 -17.64 0.77
N THR A 44 4.20 -16.53 1.31
CA THR A 44 3.69 -15.40 0.52
C THR A 44 4.74 -14.89 -0.46
N LEU A 45 5.98 -14.71 -0.01
CA LEU A 45 7.08 -14.23 -0.85
C LEU A 45 7.45 -15.23 -1.95
N ARG A 46 7.39 -16.54 -1.65
CA ARG A 46 7.60 -17.61 -2.64
C ARG A 46 6.52 -17.58 -3.71
N LEU A 47 5.25 -17.47 -3.32
CA LEU A 47 4.12 -17.37 -4.24
C LEU A 47 4.18 -16.10 -5.09
N LEU A 48 4.52 -14.96 -4.47
CA LEU A 48 4.71 -13.69 -5.17
C LEU A 48 5.80 -13.81 -6.24
N ARG A 49 6.97 -14.36 -5.89
CA ARG A 49 8.08 -14.55 -6.84
C ARG A 49 7.70 -15.47 -7.99
N ALA A 50 7.03 -16.58 -7.70
CA ALA A 50 6.56 -17.52 -8.72
C ALA A 50 5.59 -16.83 -9.70
N ASN A 51 4.61 -16.08 -9.17
CA ASN A 51 3.66 -15.35 -10.01
C ASN A 51 4.36 -14.29 -10.87
N LEU A 52 5.22 -13.46 -10.28
CA LEU A 52 5.91 -12.40 -11.01
C LEU A 52 6.92 -12.91 -12.05
N ALA A 53 7.34 -14.17 -11.96
CA ALA A 53 8.19 -14.82 -12.94
C ALA A 53 7.43 -15.35 -14.18
N GLU A 54 6.11 -15.51 -14.10
CA GLU A 54 5.29 -15.88 -15.27
C GLU A 54 5.36 -14.78 -16.36
N ALA A 55 5.28 -15.20 -17.62
CA ALA A 55 5.34 -14.28 -18.76
C ALA A 55 4.28 -13.16 -18.64
N GLY A 56 4.72 -11.90 -18.78
CA GLY A 56 3.86 -10.72 -18.75
C GLY A 56 3.40 -10.25 -17.36
N ARG A 57 3.54 -11.03 -16.28
CA ARG A 57 3.08 -10.61 -14.94
C ARG A 57 3.85 -9.41 -14.40
N PHE A 58 5.16 -9.40 -14.59
CA PHE A 58 5.97 -8.25 -14.19
C PHE A 58 5.66 -7.00 -15.05
N ASP A 59 5.27 -7.17 -16.31
CA ASP A 59 4.89 -6.03 -17.15
C ASP A 59 3.62 -5.35 -16.62
N ALA A 60 2.69 -6.12 -16.02
CA ALA A 60 1.54 -5.55 -15.33
C ALA A 60 1.96 -4.72 -14.10
N VAL A 61 2.91 -5.21 -13.29
CA VAL A 61 3.47 -4.45 -12.16
C VAL A 61 4.13 -3.15 -12.63
N LYS A 62 4.94 -3.23 -13.69
CA LYS A 62 5.59 -2.05 -14.28
C LYS A 62 4.55 -1.03 -14.74
N ARG A 63 3.51 -1.47 -15.47
CA ARG A 63 2.42 -0.59 -15.91
C ARG A 63 1.71 0.07 -14.74
N LEU A 64 1.36 -0.71 -13.71
CA LEU A 64 0.74 -0.20 -12.48
C LEU A 64 1.62 0.86 -11.81
N GLY A 65 2.89 0.55 -11.57
CA GLY A 65 3.86 1.46 -10.94
C GLY A 65 4.00 2.80 -11.67
N THR A 66 3.93 2.78 -13.01
CA THR A 66 4.07 3.98 -13.86
C THR A 66 2.76 4.68 -14.20
N SER A 67 1.61 4.12 -13.84
CA SER A 67 0.30 4.71 -14.15
C SER A 67 0.00 5.96 -13.32
N SER A 68 -0.76 6.90 -13.89
CA SER A 68 -1.24 8.08 -13.16
C SER A 68 -2.31 7.69 -12.13
N ARG A 69 -2.27 8.34 -10.96
CA ARG A 69 -3.34 8.24 -9.94
C ARG A 69 -4.47 9.26 -10.15
N ALA A 70 -4.31 10.21 -11.07
CA ALA A 70 -5.29 11.28 -11.33
C ALA A 70 -6.74 10.78 -11.51
N PRO A 71 -7.01 9.67 -12.22
CA PRO A 71 -8.38 9.17 -12.33
C PRO A 71 -9.00 8.77 -10.98
N SER A 72 -8.23 8.18 -10.07
CA SER A 72 -8.71 7.85 -8.72
C SER A 72 -8.92 9.12 -7.91
N GLU A 73 -7.97 10.06 -7.97
CA GLU A 73 -8.06 11.35 -7.29
C GLU A 73 -9.31 12.14 -7.71
N GLU A 74 -9.63 12.21 -9.01
CA GLU A 74 -10.84 12.88 -9.52
C GLU A 74 -12.16 12.26 -9.05
N ARG A 75 -12.13 11.02 -8.54
CA ARG A 75 -13.31 10.25 -8.15
C ARG A 75 -13.53 10.19 -6.64
N LEU A 76 -12.57 10.63 -5.81
CA LEU A 76 -12.69 10.57 -4.35
C LEU A 76 -13.96 11.27 -3.86
N ASP A 77 -14.25 12.47 -4.38
CA ASP A 77 -15.41 13.27 -3.95
C ASP A 77 -16.76 12.69 -4.45
N ARG A 78 -16.73 11.60 -5.22
CA ARG A 78 -17.94 10.88 -5.69
C ARG A 78 -18.35 9.73 -4.79
N VAL A 79 -17.53 9.39 -3.79
CA VAL A 79 -17.83 8.34 -2.82
C VAL A 79 -18.99 8.79 -1.93
N GLN A 80 -20.09 8.03 -1.95
CA GLN A 80 -21.28 8.29 -1.12
C GLN A 80 -21.47 7.26 -0.01
N ALA A 81 -20.78 6.12 -0.11
CA ALA A 81 -20.83 5.09 0.92
C ALA A 81 -20.04 5.54 2.16
N PRO A 82 -20.45 5.14 3.38
CA PRO A 82 -19.61 5.29 4.56
C PRO A 82 -18.24 4.67 4.29
N ALA A 83 -17.17 5.44 4.54
CA ALA A 83 -15.80 5.03 4.26
C ALA A 83 -14.92 5.10 5.51
N LEU A 84 -14.02 4.13 5.62
CA LEU A 84 -12.93 4.10 6.58
C LEU A 84 -11.61 3.98 5.82
N VAL A 85 -10.73 4.96 6.00
CA VAL A 85 -9.35 4.93 5.53
C VAL A 85 -8.49 4.35 6.64
N VAL A 86 -7.83 3.22 6.37
CA VAL A 86 -6.87 2.61 7.29
C VAL A 86 -5.47 2.76 6.71
N MET A 87 -4.55 3.33 7.47
CA MET A 87 -3.18 3.55 7.02
C MET A 87 -2.17 3.20 8.11
N GLY A 88 -1.03 2.62 7.74
CA GLY A 88 0.06 2.36 8.68
C GLY A 88 0.86 3.62 8.98
N GLY A 89 1.15 3.88 10.25
CA GLY A 89 1.88 5.09 10.66
C GLY A 89 3.34 5.14 10.22
N LYS A 90 3.90 4.03 9.71
CA LYS A 90 5.26 3.93 9.17
C LYS A 90 5.27 3.51 7.69
N ASP A 91 4.20 3.76 6.95
CA ASP A 91 4.15 3.45 5.52
C ASP A 91 5.25 4.24 4.76
N PRO A 92 6.27 3.57 4.19
CA PRO A 92 7.39 4.24 3.56
C PRO A 92 7.05 4.86 2.20
N ASP A 93 5.88 4.60 1.66
CA ASP A 93 5.45 5.20 0.39
C ASP A 93 5.06 6.68 0.55
N PHE A 94 4.79 7.13 1.79
CA PHE A 94 4.38 8.49 2.09
C PHE A 94 5.36 9.17 3.08
N PRO A 95 5.77 10.43 2.84
CA PRO A 95 6.58 11.18 3.79
C PRO A 95 5.89 11.38 5.15
N ASP A 96 4.57 11.55 5.12
CA ASP A 96 3.71 11.63 6.30
C ASP A 96 2.41 10.86 6.02
N PRO A 97 2.31 9.61 6.49
CA PRO A 97 1.11 8.79 6.31
C PRO A 97 -0.15 9.41 6.96
N ALA A 98 -0.02 10.12 8.08
CA ALA A 98 -1.18 10.71 8.74
C ALA A 98 -1.79 11.83 7.90
N VAL A 99 -0.95 12.67 7.28
CA VAL A 99 -1.40 13.74 6.37
C VAL A 99 -2.06 13.17 5.12
N GLU A 100 -1.45 12.16 4.49
CA GLU A 100 -2.03 11.52 3.30
C GLU A 100 -3.36 10.84 3.63
N GLY A 101 -3.40 10.04 4.69
CA GLY A 101 -4.61 9.35 5.12
C GLY A 101 -5.75 10.31 5.44
N LYS A 102 -5.43 11.46 6.07
CA LYS A 102 -6.41 12.50 6.36
C LYS A 102 -6.94 13.15 5.08
N LEU A 103 -6.07 13.46 4.13
CA LEU A 103 -6.47 14.03 2.84
C LEU A 103 -7.48 13.11 2.15
N VAL A 104 -7.20 11.81 2.08
CA VAL A 104 -8.11 10.85 1.46
C VAL A 104 -9.43 10.74 2.25
N ALA A 105 -9.35 10.62 3.58
CA ALA A 105 -10.53 10.51 4.44
C ALA A 105 -11.46 11.72 4.30
N ASP A 106 -10.91 12.94 4.30
CA ASP A 106 -11.68 14.17 4.15
C ASP A 106 -12.40 14.21 2.80
N ARG A 107 -11.73 13.81 1.71
CA ARG A 107 -12.30 13.83 0.35
C ARG A 107 -13.40 12.81 0.13
N VAL A 108 -13.31 11.65 0.78
CA VAL A 108 -14.38 10.63 0.73
C VAL A 108 -15.45 10.84 1.81
N GLY A 109 -15.36 11.90 2.62
CA GLY A 109 -16.27 12.13 3.75
C GLY A 109 -16.23 11.01 4.80
N GLY A 110 -15.09 10.36 4.96
CA GLY A 110 -14.89 9.16 5.76
C GLY A 110 -14.14 9.38 7.07
N GLU A 111 -13.91 8.28 7.77
CA GLU A 111 -13.09 8.22 8.98
C GLU A 111 -11.65 7.81 8.64
N LEU A 112 -10.68 8.25 9.44
CA LEU A 112 -9.28 7.83 9.35
C LEU A 112 -8.90 7.01 10.59
N ALA A 113 -8.25 5.88 10.38
CA ALA A 113 -7.56 5.13 11.41
C ALA A 113 -6.09 4.91 11.05
N ILE A 114 -5.20 5.49 11.86
CA ILE A 114 -3.77 5.22 11.79
C ILE A 114 -3.43 4.02 12.67
N ILE A 115 -2.79 3.02 12.07
CA ILE A 115 -2.27 1.86 12.78
C ILE A 115 -0.81 2.14 13.14
N GLU A 116 -0.59 2.66 14.34
CA GLU A 116 0.74 3.09 14.79
C GLU A 116 1.77 1.99 14.62
N GLY A 117 2.93 2.32 14.05
CA GLY A 117 4.02 1.37 13.86
C GLY A 117 3.83 0.36 12.72
N ALA A 118 2.66 0.21 12.12
CA ALA A 118 2.51 -0.60 10.90
C ALA A 118 3.06 0.14 9.68
N GLY A 119 3.59 -0.60 8.71
CA GLY A 119 3.98 -0.11 7.39
C GLY A 119 2.83 -0.16 6.39
N HIS A 120 3.15 -0.53 5.16
CA HIS A 120 2.23 -0.43 4.02
C HIS A 120 1.04 -1.39 4.07
N TYR A 121 1.19 -2.54 4.76
CA TYR A 121 0.15 -3.56 4.85
C TYR A 121 -0.28 -3.78 6.31
N PRO A 122 -0.97 -2.81 6.94
CA PRO A 122 -1.33 -2.90 8.35
C PRO A 122 -2.17 -4.15 8.66
N GLN A 123 -3.03 -4.59 7.73
CA GLN A 123 -3.89 -5.76 7.90
C GLN A 123 -3.12 -7.09 8.01
N THR A 124 -1.94 -7.21 7.40
CA THR A 124 -1.11 -8.42 7.49
C THR A 124 0.00 -8.26 8.53
N GLU A 125 0.54 -7.05 8.69
CA GLU A 125 1.59 -6.76 9.68
C GLU A 125 1.05 -6.72 11.11
N MET A 126 -0.10 -6.05 11.34
CA MET A 126 -0.70 -5.85 12.66
C MET A 126 -2.18 -6.24 12.71
N PRO A 127 -2.54 -7.50 12.39
CA PRO A 127 -3.94 -7.93 12.32
C PRO A 127 -4.70 -7.75 13.64
N ASP A 128 -4.03 -7.93 14.79
CA ASP A 128 -4.57 -7.72 16.13
C ASP A 128 -5.01 -6.27 16.39
N ARG A 129 -4.42 -5.31 15.68
CA ARG A 129 -4.73 -3.87 15.81
C ARG A 129 -5.64 -3.39 14.69
N THR A 130 -5.46 -3.90 13.48
CA THR A 130 -6.25 -3.51 12.31
C THR A 130 -7.64 -4.13 12.30
N THR A 131 -7.77 -5.41 12.71
CA THR A 131 -9.06 -6.11 12.67
C THR A 131 -10.13 -5.45 13.55
N PRO A 132 -9.86 -5.09 14.83
CA PRO A 132 -10.86 -4.44 15.67
C PRO A 132 -11.36 -3.11 15.11
N VAL A 133 -10.50 -2.33 14.44
CA VAL A 133 -10.86 -1.05 13.81
C VAL A 133 -11.85 -1.27 12.68
N ILE A 134 -11.56 -2.22 11.77
CA ILE A 134 -12.45 -2.56 10.66
C ILE A 134 -13.79 -3.09 11.19
N LEU A 135 -13.76 -4.02 12.16
CA LEU A 135 -14.99 -4.57 12.73
C LEU A 135 -15.81 -3.52 13.50
N GLY A 136 -15.16 -2.60 14.20
CA GLY A 136 -15.81 -1.49 14.90
C GLY A 136 -16.57 -0.59 13.92
N PHE A 137 -15.92 -0.22 12.81
CA PHE A 137 -16.57 0.54 11.74
C PHE A 137 -17.75 -0.21 11.13
N LEU A 138 -17.59 -1.49 10.75
CA LEU A 138 -18.69 -2.25 10.16
C LEU A 138 -19.91 -2.37 11.09
N ARG A 139 -19.67 -2.55 12.41
CA ARG A 139 -20.74 -2.60 13.41
C ARG A 139 -21.47 -1.27 13.55
N SER A 140 -20.78 -0.14 13.47
CA SER A 140 -21.42 1.19 13.55
C SER A 140 -22.28 1.52 12.34
N ARG A 141 -22.17 0.77 11.23
CA ARG A 141 -22.99 0.91 10.01
C ARG A 141 -24.12 -0.11 9.89
N SER A 142 -24.13 -1.12 10.76
CA SER A 142 -25.15 -2.18 10.76
C SER A 142 -26.26 -1.96 11.79
N ALA A 143 -26.18 -0.87 12.56
CA ALA A 143 -27.17 -0.43 13.54
C ALA A 143 -28.01 0.71 12.94
#